data_AF-A0A0M9YRM0-F1
#
_entry.id   AF-A0A0M9YRM0-F1
#
_cell.length_a   1.000
_cell.length_b   1.000
_cell.length_c   1.000
_cell.angle_alpha   90.00
_cell.angle_beta   90.00
_cell.angle_gamma   90.00
#
_symmetry.space_group_name_H-M   'P 1'
#
loop_
_entity.id
_entity.type
_entity.pdbx_description
1 polymer ?
#
loop_
_entity_poly.entity_id
_entity_poly.type
_entity_poly.pdbx_seq_one_letter_code
_entity_poly.pdbx_strand_id
1 'polypeptide(L)'
;MPSVVGLLEQRELVARRRVDELREEADYQRILTVLGDRHRLHQGPLACQELAVMFGMDAVPAKAEALRSKAKRLVARGWPAERQPGRFTLAQGVAGQGGAS
;
A
#
# COMPACT_ATOMS: atom_id res chain seq x y z
N MET A 1 9.91 34.03 -22.58
CA MET A 1 8.52 33.66 -22.88
C MET A 1 8.40 32.14 -22.76
N PRO A 2 7.59 31.58 -21.84
CA PRO A 2 7.38 30.13 -21.81
C PRO A 2 6.61 29.70 -23.05
N SER A 3 7.17 28.76 -23.82
CA SER A 3 6.54 28.21 -25.02
C SER A 3 5.30 27.39 -24.66
N VAL A 4 4.25 27.43 -25.50
CA VAL A 4 3.01 26.63 -25.34
C VAL A 4 3.31 25.13 -25.15
N VAL A 5 4.33 24.61 -25.83
CA VAL A 5 4.82 23.23 -25.65
C VAL A 5 5.30 22.98 -24.22
N GLY A 6 6.01 23.93 -23.60
CA GLY A 6 6.48 23.77 -22.22
C GLY A 6 5.35 23.76 -21.19
N LEU A 7 4.21 24.40 -21.49
CA LEU A 7 3.03 24.37 -20.61
C LEU A 7 2.28 23.04 -20.71
N LEU A 8 2.22 22.43 -21.89
CA LEU A 8 1.59 21.12 -22.11
C LEU A 8 2.40 20.00 -21.46
N GLU A 9 3.72 20.01 -21.65
CA GLU A 9 4.66 19.09 -20.99
C GLU A 9 4.57 19.19 -19.45
N GLN A 10 4.48 20.40 -18.90
CA GLN A 10 4.27 20.60 -17.46
C GLN A 10 2.91 20.04 -17.00
N ARG A 11 1.84 20.20 -17.79
CA ARG A 11 0.53 19.64 -17.45
C ARG A 11 0.54 18.11 -17.50
N GLU A 12 1.22 17.50 -18.46
CA GLU A 12 1.39 16.05 -18.52
C GLU A 12 2.23 15.51 -17.35
N LEU A 13 3.33 16.16 -17.00
CA LEU A 13 4.14 15.77 -15.83
C LEU A 13 3.35 15.88 -14.53
N VAL A 14 2.58 16.95 -14.35
CA VAL A 14 1.71 17.13 -13.18
C VAL A 14 0.62 16.06 -13.16
N ALA A 15 -0.02 15.76 -14.29
CA ALA A 15 -1.04 14.71 -14.38
C ALA A 15 -0.45 13.32 -14.06
N ARG A 16 0.73 13.00 -14.59
CA ARG A 16 1.43 11.73 -14.33
C ARG A 16 1.81 11.58 -12.88
N ARG A 17 2.35 12.63 -12.24
CA ARG A 17 2.63 12.61 -10.80
C ARG A 17 1.36 12.41 -9.99
N ARG A 18 0.27 13.10 -10.35
CA ARG A 18 -1.00 12.97 -9.62
C ARG A 18 -1.59 11.58 -9.75
N VAL A 19 -1.46 10.94 -10.92
CA VAL A 19 -1.85 9.54 -11.11
C VAL A 19 -1.00 8.59 -10.27
N ASP A 20 0.31 8.83 -10.20
CA ASP A 20 1.22 8.03 -9.35
C ASP A 20 0.89 8.19 -7.85
N GLU A 21 0.67 9.42 -7.39
CA GLU A 21 0.26 9.72 -6.01
C GLU A 21 -1.08 9.06 -5.66
N LEU A 22 -2.08 9.15 -6.55
CA LEU A 22 -3.38 8.48 -6.34
C LEU A 22 -3.24 6.96 -6.31
N ARG A 23 -2.31 6.42 -7.10
CA ARG A 23 -2.01 4.99 -7.11
C ARG A 23 -1.32 4.55 -5.81
N GLU A 24 -0.42 5.38 -5.27
CA GLU A 24 0.21 5.14 -3.97
C GLU A 24 -0.81 5.14 -2.82
N GLU A 25 -1.76 6.08 -2.82
CA GLU A 25 -2.83 6.14 -1.81
C GLU A 25 -3.76 4.91 -1.90
N ALA A 26 -4.14 4.51 -3.11
CA ALA A 26 -4.91 3.29 -3.34
C ALA A 26 -4.14 2.04 -2.88
N ASP A 27 -2.81 2.00 -3.06
CA ASP A 27 -1.97 0.93 -2.54
C ASP A 27 -2.06 0.84 -1.01
N TYR A 28 -1.96 1.97 -0.29
CA TYR A 28 -2.05 1.96 1.19
C TYR A 28 -3.40 1.44 1.68
N GLN A 29 -4.49 1.92 1.09
CA GLN A 29 -5.84 1.52 1.51
C GLN A 29 -6.12 0.05 1.20
N ARG A 30 -5.62 -0.45 0.06
CA ARG A 30 -5.71 -1.87 -0.30
C ARG A 30 -4.84 -2.76 0.60
N ILE A 31 -3.62 -2.34 0.98
CA ILE A 31 -2.77 -3.08 1.94
C ILE A 31 -3.54 -3.28 3.26
N LEU A 32 -4.15 -2.21 3.77
CA LEU A 32 -4.91 -2.26 5.02
C LEU A 32 -6.15 -3.14 4.91
N THR A 33 -6.87 -3.05 3.79
CA THR A 33 -8.05 -3.88 3.51
C THR A 33 -7.67 -5.36 3.51
N VAL A 34 -6.59 -5.73 2.81
CA VAL A 34 -6.08 -7.11 2.73
C VAL A 34 -5.64 -7.63 4.09
N LEU A 35 -4.91 -6.82 4.86
CA LEU A 35 -4.51 -7.18 6.22
C LEU A 35 -5.73 -7.34 7.15
N GLY A 36 -6.76 -6.52 6.95
CA GLY A 36 -8.00 -6.56 7.74
C GLY A 36 -8.84 -7.78 7.42
N ASP A 37 -8.98 -8.11 6.14
CA ASP A 37 -9.64 -9.32 5.67
C ASP A 37 -8.94 -10.58 6.19
N ARG A 38 -7.60 -10.67 6.06
CA ARG A 38 -6.81 -11.78 6.64
C ARG A 38 -7.00 -11.91 8.16
N HIS A 39 -7.03 -10.80 8.87
CA HIS A 39 -7.27 -10.79 10.32
C HIS A 39 -8.68 -11.31 10.64
N ARG A 40 -9.70 -10.86 9.90
CA ARG A 40 -11.09 -11.30 10.04
C ARG A 40 -11.27 -12.79 9.69
N LEU A 41 -10.51 -13.29 8.72
CA LEU A 41 -10.48 -14.69 8.34
C LEU A 41 -9.56 -15.55 9.24
N HIS A 42 -8.94 -14.95 10.26
CA HIS A 42 -7.97 -15.61 11.14
C HIS A 42 -6.81 -16.30 10.40
N GLN A 43 -6.47 -15.85 9.20
CA GLN A 43 -5.54 -16.49 8.27
C GLN A 43 -4.05 -16.22 8.57
N GLY A 44 -3.71 -15.93 9.83
CA GLY A 44 -2.33 -15.71 10.26
C GLY A 44 -1.64 -14.50 9.60
N PRO A 45 -0.32 -14.36 9.80
CA PRO A 45 0.44 -13.21 9.32
C PRO A 45 0.60 -13.24 7.79
N LEU A 46 0.44 -12.08 7.16
CA LEU A 46 0.51 -11.93 5.72
C LEU A 46 1.88 -11.39 5.27
N ALA A 47 2.46 -12.02 4.25
CA ALA A 47 3.79 -11.70 3.75
C ALA A 47 3.77 -10.63 2.64
N CYS A 48 4.87 -9.88 2.47
CA CYS A 48 4.97 -8.89 1.37
C CYS A 48 4.83 -9.52 -0.03
N GLN A 49 5.27 -10.75 -0.21
CA GLN A 49 5.14 -11.47 -1.48
C GLN A 49 3.66 -11.80 -1.76
N GLU A 50 2.93 -12.27 -0.76
CA GLU A 50 1.48 -12.51 -0.85
C GLU A 50 0.72 -11.22 -1.17
N LEU A 51 1.12 -10.10 -0.56
CA LEU A 51 0.63 -8.77 -0.94
C LEU A 51 0.91 -8.49 -2.42
N ALA A 52 2.15 -8.66 -2.90
CA ALA A 52 2.46 -8.41 -4.31
C ALA A 52 1.54 -9.23 -5.25
N VAL A 53 1.32 -10.52 -4.95
CA VAL A 53 0.40 -11.39 -5.68
C VAL A 53 -1.04 -10.89 -5.63
N MET A 54 -1.55 -10.54 -4.44
CA MET A 54 -2.92 -10.02 -4.24
C MET A 54 -3.14 -8.68 -4.95
N PHE A 55 -2.08 -7.90 -5.13
CA PHE A 55 -2.09 -6.65 -5.87
C PHE A 55 -2.07 -6.85 -7.39
N GLY A 56 -2.00 -8.10 -7.87
CA GLY A 56 -1.83 -8.41 -9.30
C GLY A 56 -0.49 -7.92 -9.83
N MET A 57 0.46 -7.64 -8.93
CA MET A 57 1.82 -7.30 -9.31
C MET A 57 2.59 -8.59 -9.51
N ASP A 58 3.42 -8.62 -10.56
CA ASP A 58 4.44 -9.65 -10.67
C ASP A 58 5.20 -9.74 -9.34
N ALA A 59 5.26 -10.92 -8.73
CA ALA A 59 5.79 -11.15 -7.38
C ALA A 59 7.32 -11.04 -7.33
N VAL A 60 7.89 -10.12 -8.12
CA VAL A 60 9.30 -9.82 -8.15
C VAL A 60 9.75 -9.22 -6.82
N PRO A 61 10.96 -9.57 -6.36
CA PRO A 61 11.49 -9.10 -5.07
C PRO A 61 11.54 -7.56 -4.98
N ALA A 62 11.78 -6.86 -6.09
CA ALA A 62 11.78 -5.40 -6.12
C ALA A 62 10.44 -4.78 -5.70
N LYS A 63 9.32 -5.36 -6.14
CA LYS A 63 7.97 -4.87 -5.77
C LYS A 63 7.60 -5.28 -4.36
N ALA A 64 7.98 -6.49 -3.94
CA ALA A 64 7.80 -6.93 -2.56
C ALA A 64 8.57 -6.00 -1.59
N GLU A 65 9.77 -5.55 -1.94
CA GLU A 65 10.57 -4.64 -1.12
C GLU A 65 10.00 -3.21 -1.10
N ALA A 66 9.45 -2.74 -2.22
CA ALA A 66 8.70 -1.48 -2.27
C ALA A 66 7.47 -1.52 -1.35
N LEU A 67 6.67 -2.59 -1.43
CA LEU A 67 5.53 -2.84 -0.55
C LEU A 67 5.98 -3.01 0.91
N ARG A 68 7.12 -3.64 1.16
CA ARG A 68 7.70 -3.76 2.51
C ARG A 68 8.04 -2.40 3.09
N SER A 69 8.67 -1.53 2.31
CA SER A 69 9.03 -0.17 2.73
C SER A 69 7.79 0.70 3.00
N LYS A 70 6.74 0.53 2.20
CA LYS A 70 5.41 1.14 2.42
C LYS A 70 4.73 0.61 3.68
N ALA A 71 4.67 -0.70 3.83
CA ALA A 71 4.10 -1.36 5.01
C ALA A 71 4.84 -0.96 6.28
N LYS A 72 6.18 -0.91 6.26
CA LYS A 72 7.01 -0.47 7.39
C LYS A 72 6.74 1.00 7.77
N ARG A 73 6.48 1.88 6.80
CA ARG A 73 6.00 3.25 7.07
C ARG A 73 4.63 3.27 7.74
N LEU A 74 3.70 2.40 7.34
CA LEU A 74 2.42 2.25 8.03
C LEU A 74 2.60 1.69 9.45
N VAL A 75 3.52 0.73 9.65
CA VAL A 75 3.86 0.20 10.98
C VAL A 75 4.38 1.29 11.90
N ALA A 76 5.27 2.17 11.39
CA ALA A 76 5.77 3.32 12.15
C ALA A 76 4.66 4.31 12.55
N ARG A 77 3.55 4.36 11.79
CA ARG A 77 2.35 5.15 12.12
C ARG A 77 1.41 4.44 13.11
N GLY A 78 1.69 3.19 13.47
CA GLY A 78 0.91 2.39 14.41
C GLY A 78 -0.28 1.63 13.81
N TRP A 79 -0.32 1.41 12.49
CA TRP A 79 -1.48 0.82 11.81
C TRP A 79 -1.39 -0.72 11.73
N PRO A 80 -0.47 -1.34 10.95
CA PRO A 80 -0.11 -2.74 11.10
C PRO A 80 1.04 -2.95 12.10
N ALA A 81 1.18 -4.16 12.63
CA ALA A 81 2.30 -4.61 13.43
C ALA A 81 3.18 -5.58 12.62
N GLU A 82 4.49 -5.31 12.54
CA GLU A 82 5.48 -6.28 12.03
C GLU A 82 5.80 -7.28 13.14
N ARG A 83 5.25 -8.50 13.06
CA ARG A 83 5.51 -9.57 14.06
C ARG A 83 6.78 -10.35 13.73
N GLN A 84 7.14 -10.44 12.45
CA GLN A 84 8.37 -11.07 11.95
C GLN A 84 8.83 -10.30 10.71
N PRO A 85 10.14 -10.28 10.39
CA PRO A 85 10.64 -9.58 9.21
C PRO A 85 9.96 -10.10 7.93
N GLY A 86 9.20 -9.21 7.26
CA GLY A 86 8.49 -9.53 6.02
C GLY A 86 7.09 -10.10 6.22
N ARG A 87 6.63 -10.17 7.47
CA ARG A 87 5.29 -10.64 7.87
C ARG A 87 4.60 -9.57 8.69
N PHE A 88 3.50 -9.09 8.14
CA PHE A 88 2.69 -8.02 8.71
C PHE A 88 1.39 -8.61 9.22
N THR A 89 0.93 -8.12 10.35
CA THR A 89 -0.37 -8.44 10.93
C THR A 89 -1.06 -7.13 11.24
N LEU A 90 -2.37 -7.06 11.05
CA LEU A 90 -3.11 -5.85 11.39
C LEU A 90 -3.01 -5.58 12.90
N ALA A 91 -2.75 -4.34 13.33
CA ALA A 91 -2.77 -4.03 14.76
C ALA A 91 -4.21 -4.07 15.27
N GLN A 92 -4.40 -4.58 16.49
CA GLN A 92 -5.71 -4.81 17.11
C GLN A 92 -6.61 -3.55 17.11
N GLY A 93 -6.03 -2.34 17.13
CA GLY A 93 -6.76 -1.07 17.07
C GLY A 93 -7.31 -0.67 15.70
N VAL A 94 -6.79 -1.24 14.60
CA VAL A 94 -7.29 -0.98 13.24
C VAL A 94 -8.36 -2.00 12.84
N ALA A 95 -8.31 -3.23 13.38
CA ALA A 95 -9.26 -4.30 13.08
C ALA A 95 -10.70 -3.95 13.49
N GLY A 96 -10.85 -3.09 14.49
CA GLY A 96 -12.14 -2.68 15.05
C GLY A 96 -12.89 -1.59 14.27
N GLN A 97 -12.28 -0.94 13.27
CA GLN A 97 -12.95 0.16 12.54
C GLN A 97 -13.80 -0.31 11.33
N GLY A 98 -13.80 -1.62 11.01
CA GLY A 98 -14.55 -2.20 9.88
C GLY A 98 -15.88 -2.87 10.25
N GLY A 99 -16.39 -2.65 11.46
CA GLY A 99 -17.56 -3.35 11.97
C GLY A 99 -18.50 -2.45 12.77
N ALA A 100 -19.05 -1.40 12.17
CA ALA A 100 -20.30 -0.77 12.62
C ALA A 100 -20.77 0.30 11.63
N SER A 101 -21.68 -0.07 10.71
CA SER A 101 -22.95 0.61 10.40
C SER A 101 -23.53 0.06 9.11
#